data_AF-A0A135WRV2-F1
#
_entry.id   AF-A0A135WRV2-F1
#
_cell.length_a   1.000
_cell.length_b   1.000
_cell.length_c   1.000
_cell.angle_alpha   90.00
_cell.angle_beta   90.00
_cell.angle_gamma   90.00
#
_symmetry.space_group_name_H-M   'P 1'
#
loop_
_entity.id
_entity.type
_entity.pdbx_description
1 polymer ?
#
loop_
_entity_poly.entity_id
_entity_poly.type
_entity_poly.pdbx_seq_one_letter_code
_entity_poly.pdbx_strand_id
1 'polypeptide(L)'
;MNFGELMKWEGYIYLEKLLEPEDNSLRLLINRSRIDNESEDIEHLPMVQLDFESYISYSVINESFDRIDEKEKSKGKIFRIYTKSNYLDFIKLATNERDDICPFENYVHYQFPCLNHTIDVISFDKPGITVVTG
;
A
#
# COMPACT_ATOMS: atom_id res chain seq x y z
N MET A 1 11.10 6.38 9.78
CA MET A 1 9.94 5.47 9.88
C MET A 1 10.16 4.34 8.89
N ASN A 2 9.92 3.09 9.26
CA ASN A 2 10.01 1.95 8.33
C ASN A 2 8.64 1.28 8.12
N PHE A 3 8.51 0.45 7.08
CA PHE A 3 7.23 -0.17 6.75
C PHE A 3 6.73 -1.11 7.87
N GLY A 4 7.64 -1.77 8.58
CA GLY A 4 7.29 -2.64 9.72
C GLY A 4 6.67 -1.89 10.90
N GLU A 5 7.00 -0.60 11.08
CA GLU A 5 6.31 0.27 12.04
C GLU A 5 4.91 0.63 11.54
N LEU A 6 4.76 0.95 10.25
CA LEU A 6 3.45 1.23 9.64
C LEU A 6 2.50 0.03 9.71
N MET A 7 3.01 -1.21 9.57
CA MET A 7 2.17 -2.42 9.69
C MET A 7 1.55 -2.60 11.08
N LYS A 8 2.15 -2.02 12.12
CA LYS A 8 1.63 -2.04 13.50
C LYS A 8 0.66 -0.89 13.78
N TRP A 9 0.54 0.05 12.86
CA TRP A 9 -0.29 1.23 13.04
C TRP A 9 -1.78 0.88 12.97
N GLU A 10 -2.56 1.55 13.80
CA GLU A 10 -4.01 1.43 13.89
C GLU A 10 -4.67 2.81 13.73
N GLY A 11 -5.84 2.83 13.11
CA GLY A 11 -6.58 4.06 12.78
C GLY A 11 -7.18 3.98 11.38
N TYR A 12 -7.40 5.14 10.77
CA TYR A 12 -7.98 5.31 9.44
C TYR A 12 -7.02 6.03 8.51
N ILE A 13 -6.93 5.56 7.27
CA ILE A 13 -6.15 6.23 6.23
C ILE A 13 -7.02 6.70 5.08
N TYR A 14 -6.59 7.79 4.44
CA TYR A 14 -7.25 8.37 3.28
C TYR A 14 -6.20 8.67 2.21
N LEU A 15 -6.48 8.28 0.96
CA LEU A 15 -5.60 8.61 -0.16
C LEU A 15 -5.77 10.08 -0.53
N GLU A 16 -4.74 10.87 -0.30
CA GLU A 16 -4.69 12.29 -0.70
C GLU A 16 -4.33 12.41 -2.19
N LYS A 17 -3.23 11.78 -2.60
CA LYS A 17 -2.77 11.78 -3.99
C LYS A 17 -2.11 10.45 -4.35
N LEU A 18 -2.31 10.07 -5.60
CA LEU A 18 -1.55 9.03 -6.29
C LEU A 18 -1.01 9.68 -7.56
N LEU A 19 0.30 9.60 -7.78
CA LEU A 19 0.95 10.13 -8.98
C LEU A 19 2.19 9.32 -9.34
N GLU A 20 2.62 9.44 -10.59
CA GLU A 20 3.90 8.93 -11.08
C GLU A 20 4.85 10.13 -11.24
N PRO A 21 5.72 10.42 -10.26
CA PRO A 21 6.55 11.62 -10.28
C PRO A 21 7.65 11.55 -11.36
N GLU A 22 8.14 10.35 -11.66
CA GLU A 22 9.15 10.02 -12.67
C GLU A 22 8.74 8.75 -13.43
N ASP A 23 9.39 8.47 -14.56
CA ASP A 23 9.16 7.25 -15.33
C ASP A 23 9.33 5.99 -14.48
N ASN A 24 8.34 5.10 -14.51
CA ASN A 24 8.32 3.84 -13.76
C ASN A 24 8.45 4.01 -12.23
N SER A 25 7.96 5.13 -11.69
CA SER A 25 7.87 5.36 -10.25
C SER A 25 6.44 5.66 -9.82
N LEU A 26 6.06 5.25 -8.61
CA LEU A 26 4.75 5.50 -8.03
C LEU A 26 4.90 6.18 -6.67
N ARG A 27 4.15 7.27 -6.46
CA ARG A 27 4.07 7.97 -5.18
C ARG A 27 2.64 7.98 -4.66
N LEU A 28 2.49 7.53 -3.42
CA LEU A 28 1.25 7.64 -2.65
C LEU A 28 1.42 8.66 -1.52
N LEU A 29 0.47 9.58 -1.42
CA LEU A 29 0.33 10.48 -0.28
C LEU A 29 -0.88 10.04 0.54
N ILE A 30 -0.64 9.60 1.77
CA ILE A 30 -1.64 8.97 2.63
C ILE A 30 -1.83 9.81 3.89
N ASN A 31 -3.01 10.40 4.03
CA ASN A 31 -3.47 11.02 5.26
C ASN A 31 -3.75 9.93 6.30
N ARG A 32 -3.46 10.23 7.56
CA ARG A 32 -3.66 9.32 8.68
C ARG A 32 -4.45 10.01 9.77
N SER A 33 -5.40 9.29 10.35
CA SER A 33 -6.22 9.79 11.45
C SER A 33 -6.47 8.66 12.45
N ARG A 34 -6.74 9.02 13.70
CA ARG A 34 -7.24 8.10 14.72
C ARG A 34 -8.31 8.79 15.56
N ILE A 35 -9.16 8.01 16.22
CA ILE A 35 -10.09 8.53 17.21
C ILE A 35 -9.31 8.72 18.50
N ASP A 36 -9.38 9.91 19.06
CA ASP A 36 -8.91 10.16 20.42
C ASP A 36 -9.93 9.58 21.40
N ASN A 37 -9.49 8.64 22.23
CA ASN A 37 -10.36 7.93 23.15
C ASN A 37 -10.87 8.80 24.31
N GLU A 38 -10.22 9.95 24.59
CA GLU A 38 -10.63 10.83 25.68
C GLU A 38 -11.66 11.88 25.21
N SER A 39 -11.43 12.45 24.02
CA SER A 39 -12.26 13.53 23.48
C SER A 39 -13.34 13.05 22.50
N GLU A 40 -13.25 11.81 22.01
CA GLU A 40 -14.02 11.27 20.88
C GLU A 40 -13.82 12.04 19.55
N ASP A 41 -12.86 12.98 19.52
CA ASP A 41 -12.53 13.76 18.34
C ASP A 41 -11.59 12.98 17.38
N ILE A 42 -11.55 13.43 16.13
CA ILE A 42 -10.64 12.89 15.13
C ILE A 42 -9.29 13.61 15.23
N GLU A 43 -8.25 12.89 15.65
CA GLU A 43 -6.88 13.37 15.62
C GLU A 43 -6.30 13.13 14.22
N HIS A 44 -6.00 14.22 13.51
CA HIS A 44 -5.26 14.17 12.25
C HIS A 44 -3.75 14.08 12.51
N LEU A 45 -3.11 13.06 11.95
CA LEU A 45 -1.69 12.81 12.08
C LEU A 45 -0.94 13.27 10.82
N PRO A 46 0.37 13.55 10.93
CA PRO A 46 1.19 13.85 9.75
C PRO A 46 1.05 12.81 8.66
N MET A 47 0.93 13.29 7.43
CA MET A 47 0.79 12.48 6.23
C MET A 47 2.04 11.63 6.01
N VAL A 48 1.85 10.47 5.39
CA VAL A 48 2.95 9.62 4.96
C VAL A 48 3.01 9.59 3.45
N GLN A 49 4.20 9.85 2.92
CA GLN A 49 4.55 9.62 1.53
C GLN A 49 5.18 8.24 1.41
N LEU A 50 4.68 7.44 0.47
CA LEU A 50 5.25 6.15 0.06
C LEU A 50 5.73 6.27 -1.38
N ASP A 51 7.02 6.02 -1.60
CA ASP A 51 7.65 6.06 -2.92
C ASP A 51 8.06 4.65 -3.35
N PHE A 52 7.51 4.16 -4.46
CA PHE A 52 7.84 2.88 -5.07
C PHE A 52 8.61 3.14 -6.37
N GLU A 53 9.93 3.02 -6.31
CA GLU A 53 10.82 3.17 -7.49
C GLU A 53 10.87 1.91 -8.36
N SER A 54 10.41 0.78 -7.82
CA SER A 54 10.43 -0.53 -8.47
C SER A 54 9.06 -1.19 -8.47
N TYR A 55 8.00 -0.40 -8.67
CA TYR A 55 6.68 -0.97 -8.83
C TYR A 55 6.63 -1.77 -10.16
N ILE A 56 5.91 -2.89 -10.14
CA ILE A 56 5.64 -3.73 -11.32
C ILE A 56 4.24 -3.46 -11.82
N SER A 57 3.29 -3.31 -10.90
CA SER A 57 1.89 -2.99 -11.18
C SER A 57 1.27 -2.33 -9.95
N TYR A 58 0.27 -1.48 -10.17
CA TYR A 58 -0.62 -1.02 -9.11
C TYR A 58 -2.07 -0.99 -9.61
N SER A 59 -3.02 -1.11 -8.69
CA SER A 59 -4.45 -0.94 -8.97
C SER A 59 -5.12 -0.07 -7.93
N VAL A 60 -6.16 0.63 -8.38
CA VAL A 60 -7.05 1.42 -7.53
C VAL A 60 -8.46 0.91 -7.74
N ILE A 61 -9.09 0.49 -6.64
CA ILE A 61 -10.47 0.05 -6.60
C ILE A 61 -11.23 1.01 -5.72
N ASN A 62 -12.43 1.41 -6.13
CA ASN A 62 -13.35 2.09 -5.22
C ASN A 62 -13.64 1.17 -4.03
N GLU A 63 -13.36 1.62 -2.82
CA GLU A 63 -13.38 0.82 -1.59
C GLU A 63 -14.74 0.19 -1.31
N SER A 64 -15.83 0.79 -1.80
CA SER A 64 -17.18 0.23 -1.68
C SER A 64 -17.38 -1.04 -2.52
N PHE A 65 -16.48 -1.31 -3.47
CA PHE A 65 -16.48 -2.51 -4.33
C PHE A 65 -15.28 -3.43 -4.06
N ASP A 66 -14.47 -3.13 -3.05
CA ASP A 66 -13.37 -3.99 -2.66
C ASP A 66 -13.89 -5.32 -2.10
N ARG A 67 -13.20 -6.41 -2.45
CA ARG A 67 -13.63 -7.77 -2.11
C ARG A 67 -12.66 -8.38 -1.12
N ILE A 68 -13.19 -8.77 0.04
CA ILE A 68 -12.44 -9.57 1.01
C ILE A 68 -12.51 -11.04 0.59
N ASP A 69 -11.36 -11.63 0.22
CA ASP A 69 -11.23 -13.06 -0.05
C ASP A 69 -10.53 -13.76 1.12
N GLU A 70 -11.26 -14.64 1.81
CA GLU A 70 -10.78 -15.39 2.98
C GLU A 70 -9.57 -16.31 2.67
N LYS A 71 -9.32 -16.62 1.39
CA LYS A 71 -8.18 -17.44 0.98
C LYS A 71 -6.87 -16.65 0.91
N GLU A 72 -6.96 -15.34 0.82
CA GLU A 72 -5.80 -14.46 0.82
C GLU A 72 -5.26 -14.29 2.24
N LYS A 73 -3.94 -14.13 2.34
CA LYS A 73 -3.25 -14.02 3.63
C LYS A 73 -2.36 -12.79 3.60
N SER A 74 -2.55 -11.91 4.56
CA SER A 74 -1.73 -10.72 4.74
C SER A 74 -1.28 -10.56 6.20
N LYS A 75 -0.25 -9.73 6.37
CA LYS A 75 0.24 -9.25 7.65
C LYS A 75 -0.03 -7.76 7.75
N GLY A 76 -0.33 -7.27 8.96
CA GLY A 76 -0.72 -5.88 9.20
C GLY A 76 -2.23 -5.66 9.04
N LYS A 77 -2.74 -4.54 9.58
CA LYS A 77 -4.18 -4.21 9.54
C LYS A 77 -4.51 -3.21 8.44
N ILE A 78 -3.84 -2.06 8.44
CA ILE A 78 -4.07 -0.98 7.49
C ILE A 78 -2.97 -0.95 6.43
N PHE A 79 -1.71 -0.91 6.86
CA PHE A 79 -0.58 -1.12 5.95
C PHE A 79 -0.33 -2.63 5.85
N ARG A 80 -0.77 -3.23 4.75
CA ARG A 80 -0.77 -4.70 4.58
C ARG A 80 0.34 -5.15 3.65
N ILE A 81 0.92 -6.30 3.97
CA ILE A 81 1.75 -7.08 3.02
C ILE A 81 1.12 -8.45 2.88
N TYR A 82 0.81 -8.85 1.65
CA TYR A 82 0.28 -10.17 1.37
C TYR A 82 1.39 -11.22 1.28
N THR A 83 1.17 -12.34 1.95
CA THR A 83 1.96 -13.57 1.76
C THR A 83 1.30 -14.51 0.75
N LYS A 84 0.01 -14.32 0.47
CA LYS A 84 -0.73 -14.99 -0.59
C LYS A 84 -1.87 -14.07 -1.06
N SER A 85 -1.91 -13.75 -2.35
CA SER A 85 -2.99 -12.94 -2.93
C SER A 85 -3.22 -13.30 -4.39
N ASN A 86 -4.48 -13.31 -4.81
CA ASN A 86 -4.89 -13.52 -6.19
C ASN A 86 -4.35 -12.43 -7.12
N TYR A 87 -4.24 -11.19 -6.64
CA TYR A 87 -3.69 -10.09 -7.44
C TYR A 87 -2.23 -10.35 -7.80
N LEU A 88 -1.39 -10.75 -6.84
CA LEU A 88 0.00 -11.15 -7.12
C LEU A 88 0.08 -12.34 -8.10
N ASP A 89 -0.77 -13.36 -7.92
CA ASP A 89 -0.81 -14.52 -8.83
C ASP A 89 -1.20 -14.09 -10.26
N PHE A 90 -2.16 -13.19 -10.39
CA PHE A 90 -2.55 -12.61 -11.67
C PHE A 90 -1.40 -11.81 -12.31
N ILE A 91 -0.71 -10.96 -11.56
CA ILE A 91 0.40 -10.17 -12.09
C ILE A 91 1.53 -11.08 -12.58
N LYS A 92 1.88 -12.14 -11.84
CA LYS A 92 2.89 -13.13 -12.31
C LYS A 92 2.52 -13.79 -13.63
N LEU A 93 1.24 -14.02 -13.88
CA LEU A 93 0.75 -14.56 -15.17
C LEU A 93 0.67 -13.50 -16.28
N ALA A 94 0.42 -12.24 -15.92
CA ALA A 94 0.25 -11.14 -16.85
C ALA A 94 1.56 -10.47 -17.27
N THR A 95 2.64 -10.66 -16.51
CA THR A 95 3.97 -10.09 -16.78
C THR A 95 4.94 -11.14 -17.28
N ASN A 96 5.92 -10.72 -18.09
CA ASN A 96 7.02 -11.59 -18.50
C ASN A 96 7.97 -11.87 -17.32
N GLU A 97 8.50 -13.08 -17.28
CA GLU A 97 9.62 -13.42 -16.39
C GLU A 97 10.82 -12.53 -16.74
N ARG A 98 11.36 -11.85 -15.73
CA ARG A 98 12.52 -10.96 -15.83
C ARG A 98 13.53 -11.31 -14.74
N ASP A 99 13.93 -12.58 -14.68
CA ASP A 99 14.92 -13.09 -13.74
C ASP A 99 16.27 -12.34 -13.81
N ASP A 100 16.55 -11.68 -14.94
CA ASP A 100 17.70 -10.81 -15.14
C ASP A 100 17.65 -9.52 -14.30
N ILE A 101 16.45 -9.06 -13.93
CA ILE A 101 16.22 -7.89 -13.07
C ILE A 101 15.74 -8.32 -11.69
N CYS A 102 14.64 -9.05 -11.64
CA CYS A 102 14.02 -9.51 -10.41
C CYS A 102 13.11 -10.73 -10.68
N PRO A 103 13.40 -11.89 -10.08
CA PRO A 103 12.57 -13.06 -10.22
C PRO A 103 11.26 -12.92 -9.43
N PHE A 104 10.23 -13.69 -9.81
CA PHE A 104 8.87 -13.56 -9.26
C PHE A 104 8.76 -13.86 -7.76
N GLU A 105 9.70 -14.59 -7.18
CA GLU A 105 9.74 -14.91 -5.75
C GLU A 105 9.97 -13.66 -4.89
N ASN A 106 10.55 -12.62 -5.47
CA ASN A 106 10.85 -11.38 -4.79
C ASN A 106 9.72 -10.34 -4.90
N TYR A 107 8.66 -10.65 -5.66
CA TYR A 107 7.52 -9.73 -5.79
C TYR A 107 6.75 -9.67 -4.49
N VAL A 108 6.56 -8.46 -3.98
CA VAL A 108 5.83 -8.18 -2.73
C VAL A 108 4.57 -7.42 -3.07
N HIS A 109 3.45 -7.89 -2.53
CA HIS A 109 2.16 -7.23 -2.66
C HIS A 109 1.86 -6.40 -1.41
N TYR A 110 1.76 -5.09 -1.61
CA TYR A 110 1.34 -4.10 -0.62
C TYR A 110 -0.11 -3.68 -0.86
N GLN A 111 -0.91 -3.55 0.19
CA GLN A 111 -2.26 -3.00 0.10
C GLN A 111 -2.50 -1.91 1.14
N PHE A 112 -3.23 -0.87 0.71
CA PHE A 112 -3.68 0.27 1.50
C PHE A 112 -5.20 0.42 1.34
N PRO A 113 -6.01 -0.13 2.26
CA PRO A 113 -7.46 0.01 2.26
C PRO A 113 -7.85 1.36 2.87
N CYS A 114 -7.78 2.41 2.05
CA CYS A 114 -8.18 3.75 2.45
C CYS A 114 -9.70 3.90 2.50
N LEU A 115 -10.17 4.91 3.24
CA LEU A 115 -11.59 5.25 3.34
C LEU A 115 -12.23 5.68 2.02
N ASN A 116 -11.43 5.98 0.99
CA ASN A 116 -11.89 6.42 -0.34
C ASN A 116 -11.42 5.55 -1.50
N HIS A 117 -10.47 4.64 -1.28
CA HIS A 117 -9.92 3.75 -2.31
C HIS A 117 -9.19 2.57 -1.64
N THR A 118 -9.29 1.37 -2.20
CA THR A 118 -8.32 0.30 -1.95
C THR A 118 -7.23 0.38 -3.01
N ILE A 119 -5.98 0.48 -2.56
CA ILE A 119 -4.81 0.56 -3.44
C ILE A 119 -3.95 -0.67 -3.23
N ASP A 120 -3.67 -1.38 -4.31
CA ASP A 120 -2.74 -2.51 -4.33
C ASP A 120 -1.51 -2.12 -5.14
N VAL A 121 -0.32 -2.47 -4.64
CA VAL A 121 0.96 -2.23 -5.33
C VAL A 121 1.80 -3.49 -5.26
N ILE A 122 2.23 -4.00 -6.42
CA ILE A 122 3.26 -5.03 -6.52
C ILE A 122 4.59 -4.34 -6.76
N SER A 123 5.58 -4.63 -5.93
CA SER A 123 6.95 -4.10 -6.07
C SER A 123 7.96 -5.12 -5.57
N PHE A 124 9.21 -5.04 -6.04
CA PHE A 124 10.28 -5.91 -5.57
C PHE A 124 11.21 -5.27 -4.53
N ASP A 125 11.19 -3.95 -4.38
CA ASP A 125 11.78 -3.26 -3.24
C ASP A 125 10.72 -2.73 -2.28
N LYS A 126 11.17 -2.41 -1.07
CA LYS A 126 10.31 -1.72 -0.10
C LYS A 126 10.15 -0.26 -0.52
N PRO A 127 8.97 0.35 -0.29
CA PRO A 127 8.81 1.76 -0.57
C PRO A 127 9.70 2.61 0.34
N GLY A 128 10.20 3.72 -0.20
CA GLY A 128 10.70 4.84 0.57
C GLY A 128 9.56 5.45 1.39
N ILE A 129 9.83 5.82 2.65
CA ILE A 129 8.81 6.34 3.55
C ILE A 129 9.27 7.68 4.12
N THR A 130 8.49 8.73 3.85
CA THR A 130 8.73 10.07 4.38
C THR A 130 7.49 10.57 5.11
N VAL A 131 7.68 11.18 6.29
CA VAL A 131 6.60 11.88 6.98
C VAL A 131 6.55 13.30 6.46
N VAL A 132 5.40 13.72 5.93
CA VAL A 132 5.17 15.06 5.42
C VAL A 132 4.43 15.84 6.48
N THR A 133 5.12 16.79 7.10
CA THR A 133 4.51 17.81 7.97
C THR A 133 4.12 18.98 7.08
N GLY A 134 2.81 19.28 7.02
CA GLY A 134 2.31 20.50 6.42
C GLY A 134 2.73 21.75 7.20
#